data_AF-A0A9P5R5W9-F1
#
_entry.id   AF-A0A9P5R5W9-F1
#
_cell.length_a   1.000
_cell.length_b   1.000
_cell.length_c   1.000
_cell.angle_alpha   90.00
_cell.angle_beta   90.00
_cell.angle_gamma   90.00
#
_symmetry.space_group_name_H-M   'P 1'
#
loop_
_entity.id
_entity.type
_entity.pdbx_description
1 polymer ?
#
loop_
_entity_poly.entity_id
_entity_poly.type
_entity_poly.pdbx_seq_one_letter_code
_entity_poly.pdbx_strand_id
1 'polypeptide(L)'
;MSVEDAELEDRSQVGVLKLKALVVDVEDQTGLTALGLGVDESYRLLIAYEEDPDSDFELDPQVCKQIAKESFGPGFKGTLKAKTIYGALHGLETFAQLVTKNNNPHDGTTTREIAQTPLLIHARPLFPHRGVLLDTSRNFLSMVSLYRTIDAMAMNKFNVFHWHIVDSPSFPIALDDQVGGGEDEDKFVHGGADEVNFNCWNATKSVVDMIKSKDIPRSKEGVDRVLDGFTGRQHEMLRNAGKRPIVWEEPLLAHDLTTIKENKDTVVQVWTSENIKKTVRQGYDVITGSADYWHMDCGFGDWLGNWTMGKSWCAYSDWQKAYSFNPLQGLNSKESKKVLGGEALLWGEQVDNTNLDTKLWPRASAVAEVLWSGNAEDSISKLWDGRRQTKNTLRHIKALDRINEHRFRMEAEKILAEPFQPLWCVKNPGHCN
;
A
#
# COMPACT_ATOMS: atom_id res chain seq x y z
N MET A 1 8.61 -64.10 15.97
CA MET A 1 9.24 -63.35 14.87
C MET A 1 8.11 -62.71 14.08
N SER A 2 7.55 -61.57 14.53
CA SER A 2 8.01 -60.18 14.29
C SER A 2 7.92 -59.84 12.81
N VAL A 3 7.07 -58.89 12.38
CA VAL A 3 7.20 -57.43 12.55
C VAL A 3 5.80 -56.84 12.84
N GLU A 4 5.47 -56.28 14.01
CA GLU A 4 5.80 -54.94 14.59
C GLU A 4 5.34 -53.71 13.77
N ASP A 5 4.20 -53.16 14.20
CA ASP A 5 3.93 -51.76 14.55
C ASP A 5 4.47 -50.61 13.67
N ALA A 6 3.52 -49.84 13.11
CA ALA A 6 3.54 -48.39 13.18
C ALA A 6 2.10 -47.88 13.07
N GLU A 7 1.46 -47.72 14.23
CA GLU A 7 0.24 -46.95 14.40
C GLU A 7 0.45 -45.51 13.90
N LEU A 8 -0.58 -44.99 13.26
CA LEU A 8 -0.69 -43.57 12.90
C LEU A 8 -0.72 -42.74 14.19
N GLU A 9 0.44 -42.21 14.59
CA GLU A 9 0.53 -41.24 15.68
C GLU A 9 -0.28 -39.97 15.35
N ASP A 10 -1.36 -39.84 16.11
CA ASP A 10 -2.09 -38.67 16.55
C ASP A 10 -1.54 -37.29 16.10
N ARG A 11 -2.29 -36.64 15.19
CA ARG A 11 -2.16 -35.21 14.92
C ARG A 11 -2.74 -34.45 16.12
N SER A 12 -1.88 -34.18 17.10
CA SER A 12 -2.19 -33.44 18.32
C SER A 12 -2.90 -32.09 18.03
N GLN A 13 -4.23 -32.10 18.26
CA GLN A 13 -5.14 -31.03 18.67
C GLN A 13 -4.90 -29.61 18.11
N VAL A 14 -5.46 -29.34 16.93
CA VAL A 14 -5.82 -27.98 16.51
C VAL A 14 -7.17 -27.64 17.15
N GLY A 15 -7.17 -26.80 18.19
CA GLY A 15 -8.38 -26.39 18.89
C GLY A 15 -9.20 -25.36 18.10
N VAL A 16 -10.51 -25.60 18.01
CA VAL A 16 -11.50 -24.62 17.57
C VAL A 16 -12.11 -24.00 18.83
N LEU A 17 -11.94 -22.69 19.02
CA LEU A 17 -12.39 -22.02 20.24
C LEU A 17 -13.50 -21.00 19.98
N LYS A 18 -14.44 -20.93 20.93
CA LYS A 18 -15.47 -19.90 20.99
C LYS A 18 -14.96 -18.74 21.86
N LEU A 19 -14.51 -17.67 21.21
CA LEU A 19 -14.05 -16.46 21.89
C LEU A 19 -15.25 -15.73 22.53
N LYS A 20 -15.20 -15.45 23.83
CA LYS A 20 -16.28 -14.69 24.52
C LYS A 20 -16.11 -13.18 24.42
N ALA A 21 -14.86 -12.71 24.40
CA ALA A 21 -14.54 -11.28 24.32
C ALA A 21 -13.13 -11.07 23.72
N LEU A 22 -12.97 -9.97 22.98
CA LEU A 22 -11.70 -9.40 22.57
C LEU A 22 -11.51 -8.08 23.34
N VAL A 23 -10.47 -7.98 24.16
CA VAL A 23 -10.09 -6.74 24.85
C VAL A 23 -9.13 -5.99 23.95
N VAL A 24 -9.42 -4.72 23.66
CA VAL A 24 -8.53 -3.85 22.88
C VAL A 24 -7.91 -2.84 23.83
N ASP A 25 -6.59 -2.83 23.89
CA ASP A 25 -5.77 -1.99 24.76
C ASP A 25 -4.87 -1.12 23.90
N VAL A 26 -4.96 0.20 24.11
CA VAL A 26 -4.24 1.21 23.35
C VAL A 26 -3.47 2.10 24.31
N GLU A 27 -2.14 2.07 24.21
CA GLU A 27 -1.21 2.71 25.16
C GLU A 27 -1.28 4.24 25.09
N ASP A 28 -1.22 4.81 23.88
CA ASP A 28 -1.30 6.25 23.68
C ASP A 28 -2.73 6.67 23.30
N GLN A 29 -3.36 7.39 24.22
CA GLN A 29 -4.72 7.94 24.05
C GLN A 29 -4.71 9.47 23.87
N THR A 30 -3.53 10.11 23.82
CA THR A 30 -3.43 11.58 23.86
C THR A 30 -2.56 12.14 22.74
N GLY A 31 -3.13 13.02 21.92
CA GLY A 31 -2.35 13.90 21.02
C GLY A 31 -2.10 13.39 19.59
N LEU A 32 -2.62 12.23 19.21
CA LEU A 32 -2.70 11.80 17.80
C LEU A 32 -4.11 12.03 17.29
N THR A 33 -4.27 13.09 16.49
CA THR A 33 -5.56 13.45 15.90
C THR A 33 -5.73 12.95 14.46
N ALA A 34 -4.63 12.61 13.77
CA ALA A 34 -4.64 12.12 12.39
C ALA A 34 -3.58 11.04 12.10
N LEU A 35 -3.87 10.18 11.11
CA LEU A 35 -2.93 9.19 10.58
C LEU A 35 -1.92 9.93 9.70
N GLY A 36 -0.63 9.73 9.92
CA GLY A 36 0.42 10.36 9.13
C GLY A 36 1.69 9.54 9.08
N LEU A 37 2.61 9.92 8.19
CA LEU A 37 3.89 9.22 8.08
C LEU A 37 4.67 9.23 9.39
N GLY A 38 5.07 8.04 9.84
CA GLY A 38 5.82 7.83 11.09
C GLY A 38 4.96 7.51 12.32
N VAL A 39 3.64 7.49 12.17
CA VAL A 39 2.73 6.96 13.21
C VAL A 39 3.01 5.46 13.42
N ASP A 40 3.02 5.03 14.67
CA ASP A 40 3.21 3.62 15.01
C ASP A 40 1.93 2.83 14.73
N GLU A 41 2.00 1.98 13.71
CA GLU A 41 0.91 1.13 13.24
C GLU A 41 1.07 -0.33 13.67
N SER A 42 2.00 -0.60 14.61
CA SER A 42 2.25 -1.95 15.11
C SER A 42 1.19 -2.40 16.12
N TYR A 43 0.97 -3.71 16.15
CA TYR A 43 0.07 -4.33 17.11
C TYR A 43 0.49 -5.75 17.46
N ARG A 44 -0.03 -6.22 18.59
CA ARG A 44 0.06 -7.59 19.07
C ARG A 44 -1.34 -8.13 19.31
N LEU A 45 -1.70 -9.22 18.64
CA LEU A 45 -3.00 -9.90 18.80
C LEU A 45 -2.76 -11.27 19.43
N LEU A 46 -3.40 -11.51 20.58
CA LEU A 46 -3.40 -12.78 21.30
C LEU A 46 -4.81 -13.36 21.31
N ILE A 47 -4.97 -14.62 20.94
CA ILE A 47 -6.23 -15.34 21.00
C ILE A 47 -6.05 -16.62 21.80
N ALA A 48 -6.86 -16.76 22.87
CA ALA A 48 -6.91 -17.94 23.74
C ALA A 48 -5.57 -18.25 24.44
N TYR A 49 -4.94 -17.21 25.00
CA TYR A 49 -3.72 -17.28 25.78
C TYR A 49 -4.01 -16.84 27.23
N GLU A 50 -3.36 -17.47 28.23
CA GLU A 50 -3.34 -16.98 29.61
C GLU A 50 -2.06 -16.15 29.80
N GLU A 51 -2.23 -14.85 30.09
CA GLU A 51 -1.13 -13.89 30.19
C GLU A 51 -0.37 -14.12 31.51
N ASP A 52 0.96 -14.25 31.44
CA ASP A 52 1.82 -14.03 32.61
C ASP A 52 2.07 -12.52 32.75
N PRO A 53 1.54 -11.86 33.80
CA PRO A 53 1.63 -10.42 33.99
C PRO A 53 3.07 -9.92 34.24
N ASP A 54 4.05 -10.80 34.49
CA ASP A 54 5.44 -10.44 34.80
C ASP A 54 6.41 -10.67 33.62
N SER A 55 5.94 -11.07 32.42
CA SER A 55 6.81 -11.37 31.28
C SER A 55 7.21 -10.12 30.46
N ASP A 56 8.43 -9.64 30.67
CA ASP A 56 9.08 -8.65 29.82
C ASP A 56 9.35 -9.21 28.42
N PHE A 57 8.67 -8.64 27.42
CA PHE A 57 8.97 -8.49 25.98
C PHE A 57 9.57 -9.62 25.10
N GLU A 58 9.98 -10.77 25.62
CA GLU A 58 10.45 -11.89 24.80
C GLU A 58 9.80 -13.20 25.28
N LEU A 59 8.80 -13.69 24.56
CA LEU A 59 8.24 -15.02 24.81
C LEU A 59 8.80 -16.03 23.81
N ASP A 60 9.53 -16.99 24.38
CA ASP A 60 10.03 -18.19 23.71
C ASP A 60 8.85 -19.01 23.11
N PRO A 61 8.90 -19.36 21.81
CA PRO A 61 7.90 -20.22 21.16
C PRO A 61 7.60 -21.55 21.86
N GLN A 62 8.49 -22.06 22.71
CA GLN A 62 8.26 -23.29 23.48
C GLN A 62 7.30 -23.08 24.66
N VAL A 63 7.27 -21.89 25.27
CA VAL A 63 6.38 -21.55 26.39
C VAL A 63 4.91 -21.55 25.94
N CYS A 64 4.63 -21.14 24.70
CA CYS A 64 3.30 -21.20 24.09
C CYS A 64 2.72 -22.62 24.02
N LYS A 65 3.56 -23.66 23.88
CA LYS A 65 3.11 -25.06 23.84
C LYS A 65 2.84 -25.65 25.23
N GLN A 66 3.53 -25.15 26.25
CA GLN A 66 3.38 -25.63 27.64
C GLN A 66 2.10 -25.07 28.27
N ILE A 67 1.83 -23.77 28.08
CA ILE A 67 0.66 -23.07 28.65
C ILE A 67 -0.66 -23.60 28.07
N ALA A 68 -0.68 -23.99 26.79
CA ALA A 68 -1.84 -24.61 26.16
C ALA A 68 -2.28 -25.95 26.80
N LYS A 69 -1.41 -26.59 27.60
CA LYS A 69 -1.73 -27.83 28.32
C LYS A 69 -2.28 -27.62 29.74
N GLU A 70 -2.04 -26.46 30.36
CA GLU A 70 -2.26 -26.30 31.81
C GLU A 70 -3.49 -25.42 32.15
N SER A 71 -4.02 -24.66 31.19
CA SER A 71 -5.08 -23.66 31.43
C SER A 71 -6.44 -24.07 30.83
N PHE A 72 -7.04 -25.16 31.32
CA PHE A 72 -8.40 -25.57 30.93
C PHE A 72 -9.46 -25.06 31.92
N GLY A 73 -9.80 -23.78 31.83
CA GLY A 73 -10.92 -23.14 32.54
C GLY A 73 -11.99 -22.54 31.59
N PRO A 74 -13.24 -22.35 32.03
CA PRO A 74 -14.34 -21.95 31.15
C PRO A 74 -14.36 -20.45 30.82
N GLY A 75 -13.62 -20.03 29.78
CA GLY A 75 -13.82 -18.72 29.14
C GLY A 75 -12.57 -18.14 28.48
N PHE A 76 -12.30 -18.52 27.23
CA PHE A 76 -11.17 -17.98 26.47
C PHE A 76 -11.37 -16.48 26.16
N LYS A 77 -10.34 -15.68 26.45
CA LYS A 77 -10.25 -14.24 26.13
C LYS A 77 -9.23 -14.03 25.01
N GLY A 78 -9.40 -12.95 24.25
CA GLY A 78 -8.41 -12.44 23.31
C GLY A 78 -8.01 -11.03 23.72
N THR A 79 -6.78 -10.65 23.43
CA THR A 79 -6.24 -9.32 23.72
C THR A 79 -5.56 -8.76 22.49
N LEU A 80 -5.91 -7.53 22.11
CA LEU A 80 -5.23 -6.75 21.09
C LEU A 80 -4.54 -5.56 21.76
N LYS A 81 -3.21 -5.52 21.73
CA LYS A 81 -2.40 -4.41 22.24
C LYS A 81 -1.83 -3.62 21.07
N ALA A 82 -1.94 -2.30 21.10
CA ALA A 82 -1.34 -1.42 20.13
C ALA A 82 -0.87 -0.12 20.79
N LYS A 83 0.18 0.49 20.23
CA LYS A 83 0.66 1.78 20.72
C LYS A 83 -0.32 2.91 20.40
N THR A 84 -0.93 2.86 19.21
CA THR A 84 -1.87 3.87 18.73
C THR A 84 -3.19 3.24 18.27
N ILE A 85 -4.23 4.06 18.12
CA ILE A 85 -5.51 3.63 17.56
C ILE A 85 -5.36 3.01 16.15
N TYR A 86 -4.40 3.48 15.35
CA TYR A 86 -4.18 2.98 14.00
C TYR A 86 -3.61 1.56 14.00
N GLY A 87 -2.67 1.26 14.91
CA GLY A 87 -2.24 -0.11 15.16
C GLY A 87 -3.41 -1.01 15.59
N ALA A 88 -4.30 -0.51 16.45
CA ALA A 88 -5.49 -1.23 16.86
C ALA A 88 -6.46 -1.50 15.70
N LEU A 89 -6.69 -0.52 14.81
CA LEU A 89 -7.51 -0.72 13.61
C LEU A 89 -6.94 -1.82 12.69
N HIS A 90 -5.62 -1.83 12.46
CA HIS A 90 -4.97 -2.89 11.69
C HIS A 90 -5.08 -4.26 12.36
N GLY A 91 -4.99 -4.29 13.70
CA GLY A 91 -5.17 -5.50 14.48
C GLY A 91 -6.59 -6.04 14.45
N LEU A 92 -7.59 -5.16 14.46
CA LEU A 92 -9.00 -5.51 14.29
C LEU A 92 -9.28 -6.04 12.87
N GLU A 93 -8.68 -5.46 11.84
CA GLU A 93 -8.79 -5.97 10.47
C GLU A 93 -8.20 -7.38 10.37
N THR A 94 -7.04 -7.62 10.98
CA THR A 94 -6.45 -8.96 11.06
C THR A 94 -7.35 -9.92 11.85
N PHE A 95 -7.89 -9.50 12.99
CA PHE A 95 -8.84 -10.30 13.76
C PHE A 95 -10.07 -10.69 12.94
N ALA A 96 -10.63 -9.75 12.17
CA ALA A 96 -11.78 -10.00 11.30
C ALA A 96 -11.48 -11.01 10.18
N GLN A 97 -10.22 -11.21 9.80
CA GLN A 97 -9.79 -12.24 8.84
C GLN A 97 -9.62 -13.62 9.48
N LEU A 98 -9.44 -13.70 10.80
CA LEU A 98 -9.31 -14.96 11.53
C LEU A 98 -10.65 -15.63 11.85
N VAL A 99 -11.75 -14.87 11.84
CA VAL A 99 -13.09 -15.38 12.17
C VAL A 99 -13.72 -16.02 10.94
N THR A 100 -13.82 -17.34 10.93
CA THR A 100 -14.45 -18.11 9.84
C THR A 100 -15.87 -18.51 10.22
N LYS A 101 -16.71 -18.74 9.19
CA LYS A 101 -18.07 -19.26 9.34
C LYS A 101 -18.03 -20.77 9.13
N ASN A 102 -18.46 -21.53 10.13
CA ASN A 102 -18.60 -22.98 10.04
C ASN A 102 -20.08 -23.36 10.03
N ASN A 103 -20.54 -23.94 8.92
CA ASN A 103 -21.90 -24.44 8.78
C ASN A 103 -21.87 -25.95 9.02
N ASN A 104 -22.47 -26.41 10.11
CA ASN A 104 -22.59 -27.83 10.39
C ASN A 104 -23.65 -28.45 9.46
N PRO A 105 -23.27 -29.35 8.54
CA PRO A 105 -24.21 -29.95 7.60
C PRO A 105 -25.19 -30.94 8.26
N HIS A 106 -24.91 -31.39 9.49
CA HIS A 106 -25.75 -32.39 10.18
C HIS A 106 -26.95 -31.78 10.91
N ASP A 107 -26.79 -30.59 11.50
CA ASP A 107 -27.86 -29.94 12.28
C ASP A 107 -28.26 -28.56 11.71
N GLY A 108 -27.61 -28.12 10.63
CA GLY A 108 -27.87 -26.83 9.99
C GLY A 108 -27.40 -25.62 10.80
N THR A 109 -26.71 -25.82 11.92
CA THR A 109 -26.22 -24.72 12.75
C THR A 109 -25.06 -24.00 12.07
N THR A 110 -25.05 -22.69 12.21
CA THR A 110 -23.93 -21.84 11.80
C THR A 110 -23.21 -21.37 13.05
N THR A 111 -21.91 -21.60 13.12
CA THR A 111 -21.03 -21.04 14.16
C THR A 111 -19.97 -20.14 13.53
N ARG A 112 -19.47 -19.20 14.32
CA ARG A 112 -18.28 -18.42 14.00
C ARG A 112 -17.15 -18.89 14.89
N GLU A 113 -16.01 -19.18 14.29
CA GLU A 113 -14.90 -19.80 14.99
C GLU A 113 -13.56 -19.22 14.54
N ILE A 114 -12.54 -19.38 15.39
CA ILE A 114 -11.16 -19.06 15.05
C ILE A 114 -10.40 -20.38 15.09
N ALA A 115 -9.84 -20.77 13.94
CA ALA A 115 -9.04 -21.97 13.81
C ALA A 115 -7.61 -21.73 14.30
N GLN A 116 -6.85 -22.83 14.52
CA GLN A 116 -5.41 -22.78 14.82
C GLN A 116 -5.05 -22.04 16.12
N THR A 117 -5.94 -22.07 17.09
CA THR A 117 -5.68 -21.50 18.42
C THR A 117 -4.81 -22.43 19.29
N PRO A 118 -4.00 -21.87 20.22
CA PRO A 118 -3.80 -20.44 20.51
C PRO A 118 -3.01 -19.71 19.42
N LEU A 119 -3.30 -18.42 19.22
CA LEU A 119 -2.61 -17.56 18.25
C LEU A 119 -1.90 -16.41 18.94
N LEU A 120 -0.65 -16.17 18.52
CA LEU A 120 0.14 -14.99 18.88
C LEU A 120 0.64 -14.33 17.59
N ILE A 121 0.15 -13.12 17.31
CA ILE A 121 0.51 -12.36 16.10
C ILE A 121 1.19 -11.06 16.53
N HIS A 122 2.39 -10.84 16.02
CA HIS A 122 3.07 -9.55 16.06
C HIS A 122 3.15 -9.01 14.63
N ALA A 123 2.68 -7.80 14.41
CA ALA A 123 2.67 -7.20 13.08
C ALA A 123 3.00 -5.72 13.12
N ARG A 124 3.68 -5.27 12.07
CA ARG A 124 4.00 -3.88 11.81
C ARG A 124 4.22 -3.71 10.29
N PRO A 125 3.92 -2.55 9.71
CA PRO A 125 4.22 -2.30 8.30
C PRO A 125 5.73 -2.22 8.06
N LEU A 126 6.16 -2.69 6.90
CA LEU A 126 7.54 -2.54 6.41
C LEU A 126 7.80 -1.11 5.96
N PHE A 127 6.80 -0.47 5.34
CA PHE A 127 6.88 0.90 4.85
C PHE A 127 5.81 1.79 5.49
N PRO A 128 6.18 3.01 5.93
CA PRO A 128 5.21 3.95 6.46
C PRO A 128 4.28 4.55 5.39
N HIS A 129 4.67 4.61 4.12
CA HIS A 129 3.85 5.15 3.02
C HIS A 129 3.24 4.02 2.18
N ARG A 130 1.94 3.79 2.31
CA ARG A 130 1.25 2.72 1.58
C ARG A 130 0.01 3.33 0.93
N GLY A 131 0.17 3.70 -0.34
CA GLY A 131 -0.82 4.51 -1.03
C GLY A 131 -1.59 3.83 -2.14
N VAL A 132 -2.73 4.43 -2.45
CA VAL A 132 -3.44 4.27 -3.72
C VAL A 132 -3.61 5.66 -4.32
N LEU A 133 -3.16 5.86 -5.56
CA LEU A 133 -3.45 7.06 -6.34
C LEU A 133 -4.71 6.82 -7.18
N LEU A 134 -5.71 7.70 -7.01
CA LEU A 134 -6.88 7.75 -7.87
C LEU A 134 -6.97 9.08 -8.63
N ASP A 135 -7.02 8.99 -9.95
CA ASP A 135 -7.33 10.09 -10.85
C ASP A 135 -8.84 10.27 -10.98
N THR A 136 -9.32 11.45 -10.59
CA THR A 136 -10.73 11.85 -10.70
C THR A 136 -10.94 13.01 -11.67
N SER A 137 -9.89 13.46 -12.35
CA SER A 137 -9.96 14.54 -13.32
C SER A 137 -10.24 14.01 -14.72
N ARG A 138 -9.57 12.93 -15.14
CA ARG A 138 -9.77 12.37 -16.49
C ARG A 138 -11.19 11.83 -16.67
N ASN A 139 -11.74 11.21 -15.62
CA ASN A 139 -13.14 10.83 -15.50
C ASN A 139 -13.60 10.99 -14.05
N PHE A 140 -14.86 11.38 -13.86
CA PHE A 140 -15.41 11.61 -12.53
C PHE A 140 -15.70 10.29 -11.79
N LEU A 141 -15.27 10.21 -10.53
CA LEU A 141 -15.64 9.15 -9.60
C LEU A 141 -16.59 9.70 -8.53
N SER A 142 -17.67 8.98 -8.28
CA SER A 142 -18.65 9.36 -7.25
C SER A 142 -18.08 9.16 -5.85
N MET A 143 -18.57 9.94 -4.88
CA MET A 143 -18.20 9.76 -3.47
C MET A 143 -18.46 8.34 -2.96
N VAL A 144 -19.50 7.66 -3.46
CA VAL A 144 -19.79 6.27 -3.11
C VAL A 144 -18.65 5.34 -3.54
N SER A 145 -18.11 5.55 -4.74
CA SER A 145 -16.94 4.80 -5.23
C SER A 145 -15.66 5.13 -4.47
N LEU A 146 -15.48 6.40 -4.09
CA LEU A 146 -14.32 6.82 -3.28
C LEU A 146 -14.36 6.19 -1.88
N TYR A 147 -15.48 6.28 -1.17
CA TYR A 147 -15.62 5.64 0.14
C TYR A 147 -15.46 4.13 0.08
N ARG A 148 -16.04 3.47 -0.93
CA ARG A 148 -15.82 2.03 -1.16
C ARG A 148 -14.35 1.70 -1.40
N THR A 149 -13.60 2.58 -2.06
CA THR A 149 -12.15 2.42 -2.22
C THR A 149 -11.40 2.58 -0.90
N ILE A 150 -11.80 3.54 -0.06
CA ILE A 150 -11.23 3.71 1.30
C ILE A 150 -11.50 2.47 2.17
N ASP A 151 -12.70 1.89 2.11
CA ASP A 151 -13.02 0.64 2.80
C ASP A 151 -12.11 -0.51 2.31
N ALA A 152 -11.96 -0.65 1.00
CA ALA A 152 -11.06 -1.64 0.40
C ALA A 152 -9.59 -1.37 0.79
N MET A 153 -9.16 -0.12 0.90
CA MET A 153 -7.84 0.26 1.37
C MET A 153 -7.61 -0.17 2.82
N ALA A 154 -8.60 0.06 3.70
CA ALA A 154 -8.54 -0.37 5.10
C ALA A 154 -8.44 -1.90 5.23
N MET A 155 -9.20 -2.66 4.43
CA MET A 155 -9.10 -4.13 4.36
C MET A 155 -7.68 -4.62 4.00
N ASN A 156 -6.92 -3.80 3.27
CA ASN A 156 -5.56 -4.08 2.83
C ASN A 156 -4.47 -3.35 3.65
N LYS A 157 -4.85 -2.59 4.67
CA LYS A 157 -3.93 -1.81 5.52
C LYS A 157 -3.13 -0.74 4.74
N PHE A 158 -3.67 -0.25 3.63
CA PHE A 158 -3.20 1.01 3.04
C PHE A 158 -3.52 2.17 3.99
N ASN A 159 -2.69 3.21 3.97
CA ASN A 159 -2.83 4.36 4.86
C ASN A 159 -2.77 5.72 4.15
N VAL A 160 -2.52 5.76 2.84
CA VAL A 160 -2.47 7.01 2.06
C VAL A 160 -3.46 6.93 0.90
N PHE A 161 -4.40 7.87 0.86
CA PHE A 161 -5.24 8.08 -0.32
C PHE A 161 -4.68 9.28 -1.10
N HIS A 162 -3.94 9.01 -2.16
CA HIS A 162 -3.41 10.05 -3.02
C HIS A 162 -4.49 10.44 -4.04
N TRP A 163 -5.14 11.57 -3.79
CA TRP A 163 -6.21 12.04 -4.64
C TRP A 163 -5.67 12.96 -5.75
N HIS A 164 -5.48 12.40 -6.96
CA HIS A 164 -5.16 13.18 -8.15
C HIS A 164 -6.45 13.85 -8.67
N ILE A 165 -6.72 15.03 -8.13
CA ILE A 165 -8.05 15.64 -8.22
C ILE A 165 -8.21 16.60 -9.40
N VAL A 166 -7.14 17.14 -9.97
CA VAL A 166 -7.19 18.11 -11.09
C VAL A 166 -6.17 17.75 -12.14
N ASP A 167 -6.57 17.87 -13.40
CA ASP A 167 -5.74 17.68 -14.59
C ASP A 167 -6.33 18.48 -15.77
N SER A 168 -5.72 18.38 -16.95
CA SER A 168 -6.14 19.07 -18.16
C SER A 168 -7.60 18.85 -18.58
N PRO A 169 -8.24 17.67 -18.41
CA PRO A 169 -9.62 17.47 -18.86
C PRO A 169 -10.68 18.07 -17.95
N SER A 170 -10.43 18.21 -16.64
CA SER A 170 -11.43 18.76 -15.71
C SER A 170 -10.86 19.29 -14.39
N PHE A 171 -11.64 20.18 -13.77
CA PHE A 171 -11.41 20.71 -12.42
C PHE A 171 -12.64 20.39 -11.55
N PRO A 172 -12.74 19.18 -10.96
CA PRO A 172 -13.94 18.70 -10.27
C PRO A 172 -14.04 19.14 -8.81
N ILE A 173 -12.97 19.66 -8.21
CA ILE A 173 -12.99 20.16 -6.82
C ILE A 173 -13.67 21.52 -6.76
N ALA A 174 -14.61 21.68 -5.82
CA ALA A 174 -15.14 22.99 -5.45
C ALA A 174 -14.15 23.65 -4.47
N LEU A 175 -13.66 24.83 -4.83
CA LEU A 175 -12.86 25.65 -3.92
C LEU A 175 -13.81 26.54 -3.12
N ASP A 176 -13.85 26.35 -1.81
CA ASP A 176 -14.44 27.30 -0.87
C ASP A 176 -13.31 28.06 -0.17
N ASP A 177 -13.56 29.27 0.31
CA ASP A 177 -12.57 30.15 0.95
C ASP A 177 -12.03 29.57 2.29
N GLN A 178 -12.54 28.40 2.71
CA GLN A 178 -12.18 27.69 3.95
C GLN A 178 -11.56 26.30 3.74
N VAL A 179 -11.17 25.93 2.52
CA VAL A 179 -10.51 24.62 2.29
C VAL A 179 -9.06 24.68 2.77
N GLY A 180 -8.83 24.27 4.02
CA GLY A 180 -7.51 24.10 4.63
C GLY A 180 -7.33 24.89 5.94
N GLY A 181 -6.48 24.40 6.85
CA GLY A 181 -6.12 25.02 8.14
C GLY A 181 -6.55 24.25 9.41
N GLY A 182 -7.03 23.00 9.30
CA GLY A 182 -7.33 22.17 10.48
C GLY A 182 -6.07 21.62 11.16
N GLU A 183 -6.09 21.45 12.49
CA GLU A 183 -4.99 20.83 13.26
C GLU A 183 -4.74 19.35 12.89
N ASP A 184 -5.66 18.73 12.14
CA ASP A 184 -5.69 17.29 11.81
C ASP A 184 -5.33 16.98 10.35
N GLU A 185 -4.72 17.94 9.65
CA GLU A 185 -4.42 17.77 8.22
C GLU A 185 -3.12 17.02 7.95
N ASP A 186 -3.12 16.27 6.86
CA ASP A 186 -1.93 15.61 6.35
C ASP A 186 -0.80 16.62 6.12
N LYS A 187 0.44 16.20 6.41
CA LYS A 187 1.64 17.03 6.28
C LYS A 187 2.13 17.12 4.84
N PHE A 188 1.64 16.27 3.94
CA PHE A 188 2.14 16.16 2.58
C PHE A 188 1.14 16.77 1.60
N VAL A 189 1.68 17.46 0.58
CA VAL A 189 0.90 17.91 -0.57
C VAL A 189 1.71 17.62 -1.82
N HIS A 190 1.07 16.96 -2.79
CA HIS A 190 1.68 16.64 -4.07
C HIS A 190 1.59 17.84 -5.02
N GLY A 191 2.75 18.37 -5.41
CA GLY A 191 2.88 19.51 -6.31
C GLY A 191 2.82 19.16 -7.80
N GLY A 192 2.88 17.86 -8.13
CA GLY A 192 2.85 17.37 -9.52
C GLY A 192 4.19 17.61 -10.22
N ALA A 193 4.14 18.40 -11.30
CA ALA A 193 5.27 18.82 -12.13
C ALA A 193 5.88 17.72 -13.05
N ASP A 194 5.06 16.75 -13.43
CA ASP A 194 5.35 15.77 -14.48
C ASP A 194 5.16 16.34 -15.89
N GLU A 195 5.85 15.73 -16.86
CA GLU A 195 5.60 15.86 -18.31
C GLU A 195 5.46 17.28 -18.89
N VAL A 196 6.20 18.26 -18.36
CA VAL A 196 6.11 19.65 -18.81
C VAL A 196 6.48 19.80 -20.29
N ASN A 197 5.53 20.25 -21.11
CA ASN A 197 5.73 20.44 -22.55
C ASN A 197 6.17 21.86 -22.91
N PHE A 198 7.46 22.03 -23.20
CA PHE A 198 8.02 23.35 -23.52
C PHE A 198 7.60 23.93 -24.85
N ASN A 199 7.12 23.12 -25.79
CA ASN A 199 6.56 23.64 -27.04
C ASN A 199 5.32 24.49 -26.77
N CYS A 200 4.53 24.13 -25.75
CA CYS A 200 3.38 24.93 -25.30
C CYS A 200 3.82 26.33 -24.80
N TRP A 201 4.83 26.38 -23.94
CA TRP A 201 5.40 27.65 -23.45
C TRP A 201 6.02 28.48 -24.57
N ASN A 202 6.73 27.84 -25.49
CA ASN A 202 7.38 28.50 -26.60
C ASN A 202 6.38 29.08 -27.62
N ALA A 203 5.16 28.55 -27.66
CA ALA A 203 4.03 29.06 -28.46
C ALA A 203 3.23 30.16 -27.73
N THR A 204 3.43 30.36 -26.42
CA THR A 204 2.63 31.27 -25.60
C THR A 204 3.29 32.65 -25.51
N LYS A 205 2.64 33.68 -26.07
CA LYS A 205 3.18 35.05 -26.16
C LYS A 205 3.59 35.64 -24.80
N SER A 206 2.75 35.50 -23.77
CA SER A 206 3.05 36.04 -22.43
C SER A 206 4.29 35.41 -21.80
N VAL A 207 4.49 34.10 -22.01
CA VAL A 207 5.69 33.38 -21.54
C VAL A 207 6.93 33.84 -22.30
N VAL A 208 6.83 33.96 -23.63
CA VAL A 208 7.94 34.45 -24.47
C VAL A 208 8.33 35.88 -24.11
N ASP A 209 7.36 36.77 -23.88
CA ASP A 209 7.63 38.15 -23.48
C ASP A 209 8.28 38.21 -22.08
N MET A 210 7.80 37.38 -21.14
CA MET A 210 8.40 37.26 -19.80
C MET A 210 9.86 36.78 -19.89
N ILE A 211 10.14 35.70 -20.62
CA ILE A 211 11.48 35.15 -20.82
C ILE A 211 12.42 36.21 -21.42
N LYS A 212 11.97 36.95 -22.44
CA LYS A 212 12.74 38.07 -23.02
C LYS A 212 13.05 39.17 -22.01
N SER A 213 12.05 39.62 -21.25
CA SER A 213 12.23 40.69 -20.26
C SER A 213 13.18 40.33 -19.11
N LYS A 214 13.33 39.04 -18.82
CA LYS A 214 14.19 38.51 -17.75
C LYS A 214 15.55 37.97 -18.25
N ASP A 215 15.86 38.19 -19.52
CA ASP A 215 17.07 37.65 -20.17
C ASP A 215 17.25 36.13 -19.93
N ILE A 216 16.13 35.40 -20.07
CA ILE A 216 16.11 33.94 -19.98
C ILE A 216 16.32 33.39 -21.40
N PRO A 217 17.26 32.45 -21.62
CA PRO A 217 17.51 31.92 -22.95
C PRO A 217 16.35 31.03 -23.44
N ARG A 218 16.09 30.98 -24.75
CA ARG A 218 15.15 30.00 -25.34
C ARG A 218 15.84 28.66 -25.58
N SER A 219 16.37 28.09 -24.51
CA SER A 219 17.08 26.81 -24.46
C SER A 219 16.52 25.94 -23.33
N LYS A 220 17.01 24.70 -23.20
CA LYS A 220 16.68 23.84 -22.06
C LYS A 220 16.97 24.54 -20.71
N GLU A 221 18.10 25.23 -20.61
CA GLU A 221 18.47 25.96 -19.39
C GLU A 221 17.43 27.04 -19.03
N GLY A 222 16.98 27.84 -20.00
CA GLY A 222 16.00 28.87 -19.71
C GLY A 222 14.62 28.32 -19.40
N VAL A 223 14.27 27.19 -20.02
CA VAL A 223 13.10 26.39 -19.66
C VAL A 223 13.17 25.92 -18.21
N ASP A 224 14.31 25.34 -17.80
CA ASP A 224 14.53 24.88 -16.43
C ASP A 224 14.42 26.06 -15.46
N ARG A 225 14.93 27.25 -15.81
CA ARG A 225 14.77 28.49 -15.02
C ARG A 225 13.30 28.92 -14.84
N VAL A 226 12.47 28.75 -15.88
CA VAL A 226 11.03 29.07 -15.78
C VAL A 226 10.31 28.07 -14.90
N LEU A 227 10.57 26.77 -15.09
CA LEU A 227 10.00 25.71 -14.26
C LEU A 227 10.44 25.85 -12.80
N ASP A 228 11.72 26.10 -12.54
CA ASP A 228 12.28 26.31 -11.20
C ASP A 228 11.58 27.47 -10.48
N GLY A 229 11.36 28.59 -11.18
CA GLY A 229 10.63 29.72 -10.61
C GLY A 229 9.15 29.43 -10.33
N PHE A 230 8.51 28.53 -11.08
CA PHE A 230 7.13 28.10 -10.82
C PHE A 230 7.06 27.14 -9.63
N THR A 231 7.84 26.06 -9.67
CA THR A 231 7.92 25.04 -8.61
C THR A 231 8.41 25.65 -7.30
N GLY A 232 9.36 26.60 -7.35
CA GLY A 232 9.85 27.36 -6.20
C GLY A 232 8.73 28.09 -5.47
N ARG A 233 7.90 28.87 -6.19
CA ARG A 233 6.75 29.58 -5.60
C ARG A 233 5.73 28.61 -5.01
N GLN A 234 5.42 27.53 -5.72
CA GLN A 234 4.49 26.51 -5.24
C GLN A 234 5.00 25.88 -3.93
N HIS A 235 6.27 25.45 -3.89
CA HIS A 235 6.86 24.82 -2.72
C HIS A 235 7.00 25.80 -1.54
N GLU A 236 7.29 27.08 -1.80
CA GLU A 236 7.29 28.12 -0.76
C GLU A 236 5.90 28.24 -0.11
N MET A 237 4.83 28.29 -0.92
CA MET A 237 3.45 28.34 -0.41
C MET A 237 3.13 27.11 0.45
N LEU A 238 3.51 25.91 0.00
CA LEU A 238 3.30 24.67 0.75
C LEU A 238 4.05 24.67 2.08
N ARG A 239 5.33 25.06 2.09
CA ARG A 239 6.14 25.12 3.32
C ARG A 239 5.65 26.19 4.28
N ASN A 240 5.22 27.34 3.78
CA ASN A 240 4.62 28.39 4.60
C ASN A 240 3.31 27.93 5.26
N ALA A 241 2.60 26.98 4.64
CA ALA A 241 1.44 26.29 5.23
C ALA A 241 1.82 25.09 6.12
N GLY A 242 3.11 24.92 6.45
CA GLY A 242 3.60 23.79 7.27
C GLY A 242 3.58 22.43 6.56
N LYS A 243 3.41 22.42 5.23
CA LYS A 243 3.38 21.20 4.43
C LYS A 243 4.75 20.85 3.85
N ARG A 244 4.98 19.55 3.65
CA ARG A 244 6.14 18.96 3.02
C ARG A 244 5.80 18.62 1.55
N PRO A 245 6.45 19.26 0.57
CA PRO A 245 6.14 19.02 -0.84
C PRO A 245 6.52 17.62 -1.31
N ILE A 246 5.67 17.03 -2.17
CA ILE A 246 5.99 15.88 -3.02
C ILE A 246 5.98 16.35 -4.47
N VAL A 247 6.92 15.86 -5.29
CA VAL A 247 6.93 16.08 -6.75
C VAL A 247 7.15 14.77 -7.47
N TRP A 248 6.74 14.71 -8.73
CA TRP A 248 7.20 13.65 -9.63
C TRP A 248 8.72 13.74 -9.88
N GLU A 249 9.28 12.77 -10.59
CA GLU A 249 10.74 12.61 -10.71
C GLU A 249 11.41 13.60 -11.68
N GLU A 250 10.65 14.17 -12.61
CA GLU A 250 11.14 15.04 -13.70
C GLU A 250 11.87 16.29 -13.18
N PRO A 251 11.33 17.07 -12.21
CA PRO A 251 12.03 18.19 -11.59
C PRO A 251 13.45 17.90 -11.10
N LEU A 252 13.73 16.64 -10.72
CA LEU A 252 15.05 16.22 -10.23
C LEU A 252 15.89 15.53 -11.31
N LEU A 253 15.28 14.64 -12.09
CA LEU A 253 16.01 13.71 -12.97
C LEU A 253 16.06 14.17 -14.43
N ALA A 254 15.07 14.93 -14.89
CA ALA A 254 15.01 15.47 -16.24
C ALA A 254 15.45 16.95 -16.32
N HIS A 255 15.26 17.68 -15.22
CA HIS A 255 15.50 19.11 -15.09
C HIS A 255 16.56 19.45 -14.04
N ASP A 256 17.21 20.60 -14.21
CA ASP A 256 18.16 21.15 -13.24
C ASP A 256 17.50 22.25 -12.38
N LEU A 257 16.52 21.88 -11.55
CA LEU A 257 15.82 22.84 -10.72
C LEU A 257 16.58 23.09 -9.41
N THR A 258 17.02 24.33 -9.20
CA THR A 258 17.75 24.74 -7.99
C THR A 258 16.88 24.56 -6.74
N THR A 259 15.58 24.88 -6.85
CA THR A 259 14.59 24.67 -5.78
C THR A 259 14.63 23.24 -5.24
N ILE A 260 14.70 22.24 -6.12
CA ILE A 260 14.70 20.83 -5.69
C ILE A 260 16.06 20.44 -5.12
N LYS A 261 17.17 20.91 -5.72
CA LYS A 261 18.54 20.60 -5.28
C LYS A 261 18.86 21.13 -3.89
N GLU A 262 18.40 22.35 -3.59
CA GLU A 262 18.68 23.03 -2.31
C GLU A 262 17.72 22.58 -1.19
N ASN A 263 16.54 22.04 -1.52
CA ASN A 263 15.52 21.65 -0.55
C ASN A 263 15.35 20.13 -0.49
N LYS A 264 16.27 19.46 0.22
CA LYS A 264 16.33 17.99 0.39
C LYS A 264 15.20 17.40 1.24
N ASP A 265 14.36 18.23 1.84
CA ASP A 265 13.12 17.81 2.49
C ASP A 265 12.06 17.37 1.47
N THR A 266 12.11 17.87 0.22
CA THR A 266 11.16 17.48 -0.83
C THR A 266 11.16 15.96 -1.05
N VAL A 267 9.98 15.33 -1.04
CA VAL A 267 9.83 13.91 -1.41
C VAL A 267 9.71 13.80 -2.92
N VAL A 268 10.34 12.79 -3.51
CA VAL A 268 10.26 12.54 -4.95
C VAL A 268 9.50 11.25 -5.20
N GLN A 269 8.37 11.35 -5.90
CA GLN A 269 7.61 10.20 -6.38
C GLN A 269 8.19 9.74 -7.72
N VAL A 270 8.68 8.51 -7.75
CA VAL A 270 9.34 7.92 -8.93
C VAL A 270 8.43 6.89 -9.57
N TRP A 271 8.24 6.99 -10.88
CA TRP A 271 7.34 6.11 -11.62
C TRP A 271 8.08 5.12 -12.52
N THR A 272 9.41 5.02 -12.40
CA THR A 272 10.21 3.93 -13.00
C THR A 272 11.10 3.25 -11.97
N SER A 273 11.22 1.92 -12.04
CA SER A 273 11.94 1.13 -11.03
C SER A 273 13.44 1.46 -10.97
N GLU A 274 14.03 1.83 -12.10
CA GLU A 274 15.44 2.21 -12.18
C GLU A 274 15.77 3.55 -11.51
N ASN A 275 14.79 4.46 -11.41
CA ASN A 275 15.00 5.81 -10.90
C ASN A 275 14.99 5.86 -9.37
N ILE A 276 14.40 4.87 -8.68
CA ILE A 276 14.43 4.75 -7.21
C ILE A 276 15.85 4.90 -6.68
N LYS A 277 16.79 4.10 -7.22
CA LYS A 277 18.18 4.10 -6.77
C LYS A 277 18.91 5.40 -7.11
N LYS A 278 18.63 5.98 -8.28
CA LYS A 278 19.23 7.25 -8.72
C LYS A 278 18.81 8.39 -7.77
N THR A 279 17.54 8.43 -7.40
CA THR A 279 16.96 9.45 -6.52
C THR A 279 17.42 9.30 -5.06
N VAL A 280 17.39 8.09 -4.51
CA VAL A 280 17.88 7.81 -3.15
C VAL A 280 19.35 8.20 -2.97
N ARG A 281 20.20 7.90 -3.97
CA ARG A 281 21.64 8.24 -3.94
C ARG A 281 21.92 9.73 -3.98
N GLN A 282 20.96 10.53 -4.46
CA GLN A 282 21.02 11.99 -4.42
C GLN A 282 20.51 12.57 -3.08
N GLY A 283 20.11 11.70 -2.13
CA GLY A 283 19.77 12.04 -0.74
C GLY A 283 18.28 12.26 -0.47
N TYR A 284 17.42 12.07 -1.46
CA TYR A 284 15.98 12.33 -1.35
C TYR A 284 15.23 11.15 -0.75
N ASP A 285 14.14 11.46 -0.05
CA ASP A 285 13.14 10.48 0.31
C ASP A 285 12.28 10.15 -0.93
N VAL A 286 11.91 8.88 -1.09
CA VAL A 286 11.26 8.35 -2.29
C VAL A 286 9.96 7.64 -1.96
N ILE A 287 8.93 7.91 -2.76
CA ILE A 287 7.73 7.10 -2.89
C ILE A 287 7.79 6.47 -4.28
N THR A 288 7.63 5.15 -4.40
CA THR A 288 7.63 4.49 -5.72
C THR A 288 6.21 4.20 -6.22
N GLY A 289 5.97 4.58 -7.46
CA GLY A 289 4.81 4.23 -8.26
C GLY A 289 5.19 3.59 -9.58
N SER A 290 6.18 2.69 -9.58
CA SER A 290 6.80 2.17 -10.80
C SER A 290 5.78 1.64 -11.83
N ALA A 291 5.68 2.25 -13.01
CA ALA A 291 4.85 1.80 -14.14
C ALA A 291 5.20 0.40 -14.63
N ASP A 292 6.45 -0.04 -14.39
CA ASP A 292 6.86 -1.42 -14.62
C ASP A 292 6.03 -2.44 -13.81
N TYR A 293 5.43 -2.05 -12.69
CA TYR A 293 4.81 -2.96 -11.71
C TYR A 293 3.47 -2.51 -11.13
N TRP A 294 3.28 -1.23 -10.81
CA TRP A 294 2.20 -0.74 -9.95
C TRP A 294 1.27 0.29 -10.61
N HIS A 295 1.35 0.47 -11.93
CA HIS A 295 0.28 1.13 -12.69
C HIS A 295 -0.83 0.14 -13.03
N MET A 296 -2.03 0.42 -12.52
CA MET A 296 -3.21 -0.44 -12.57
C MET A 296 -4.06 -0.18 -13.83
N ASP A 297 -3.85 0.96 -14.50
CA ASP A 297 -4.49 1.40 -15.74
C ASP A 297 -3.87 0.79 -17.01
N CYS A 298 -2.66 0.24 -16.92
CA CYS A 298 -1.89 -0.27 -18.06
C CYS A 298 -2.51 -1.49 -18.76
N GLY A 299 -2.24 -1.60 -20.06
CA GLY A 299 -2.52 -2.81 -20.85
C GLY A 299 -3.95 -2.96 -21.38
N PHE A 300 -4.78 -1.92 -21.29
CA PHE A 300 -6.17 -1.91 -21.78
C PHE A 300 -6.35 -1.27 -23.17
N GLY A 301 -5.25 -1.15 -23.92
CA GLY A 301 -5.24 -0.52 -25.24
C GLY A 301 -4.97 0.98 -25.18
N ASP A 302 -5.03 1.62 -26.35
CA ASP A 302 -4.96 3.07 -26.48
C ASP A 302 -6.38 3.66 -26.37
N TRP A 303 -6.48 4.89 -25.86
CA TRP A 303 -7.72 5.65 -25.78
C TRP A 303 -7.80 6.74 -26.86
N LEU A 304 -6.69 7.05 -27.53
CA LEU A 304 -6.67 7.99 -28.64
C LEU A 304 -7.41 7.42 -29.85
N GLY A 305 -8.27 8.26 -30.46
CA GLY A 305 -8.98 7.90 -31.67
C GLY A 305 -8.08 7.80 -32.89
N ASN A 306 -8.54 7.08 -33.94
CA ASN A 306 -7.91 7.02 -35.26
C ASN A 306 -6.57 6.28 -35.36
N TRP A 307 -6.28 5.36 -34.43
CA TRP A 307 -5.11 4.50 -34.49
C TRP A 307 -5.48 3.04 -34.16
N THR A 308 -5.75 2.24 -35.20
CA THR A 308 -6.23 0.84 -35.05
C THR A 308 -5.20 -0.13 -34.47
N MET A 309 -3.92 0.27 -34.43
CA MET A 309 -2.83 -0.48 -33.82
C MET A 309 -2.42 0.09 -32.45
N GLY A 310 -3.26 0.96 -31.87
CA GLY A 310 -3.03 1.58 -30.57
C GLY A 310 -2.91 0.56 -29.47
N LYS A 311 -1.90 0.78 -28.62
CA LYS A 311 -1.66 0.01 -27.41
C LYS A 311 -1.43 1.00 -26.28
N SER A 312 -1.76 0.56 -25.07
CA SER A 312 -1.34 1.25 -23.86
C SER A 312 0.19 1.41 -23.90
N TRP A 313 0.69 2.57 -23.48
CA TRP A 313 2.11 2.88 -23.44
C TRP A 313 2.88 1.96 -22.48
N CYS A 314 2.17 1.37 -21.52
CA CYS A 314 2.67 0.42 -20.52
C CYS A 314 1.93 -0.93 -20.58
N ALA A 315 2.60 -2.00 -20.14
CA ALA A 315 2.04 -3.35 -20.15
C ALA A 315 1.15 -3.61 -18.94
N TYR A 316 0.10 -4.43 -19.12
CA TYR A 316 -0.74 -4.88 -18.00
C TYR A 316 0.13 -5.49 -16.90
N SER A 317 -0.11 -5.05 -15.67
CA SER A 317 0.52 -5.63 -14.49
C SER A 317 -0.49 -6.51 -13.80
N ASP A 318 -0.32 -7.83 -13.88
CA ASP A 318 -1.11 -8.79 -13.12
C ASP A 318 -0.68 -8.80 -11.64
N TRP A 319 -1.44 -9.52 -10.80
CA TRP A 319 -1.14 -9.58 -9.37
C TRP A 319 0.24 -10.20 -9.08
N GLN A 320 0.71 -11.17 -9.87
CA GLN A 320 2.02 -11.79 -9.68
C GLN A 320 3.14 -10.79 -9.94
N LYS A 321 3.04 -10.04 -11.04
CA LYS A 321 3.98 -8.98 -11.42
C LYS A 321 4.00 -7.91 -10.34
N ALA A 322 2.84 -7.39 -9.94
CA ALA A 322 2.73 -6.41 -8.86
C ALA A 322 3.34 -6.93 -7.54
N TYR A 323 3.08 -8.18 -7.16
CA TYR A 323 3.63 -8.81 -5.95
C TYR A 323 5.15 -9.05 -6.05
N SER A 324 5.69 -9.25 -7.26
CA SER A 324 7.12 -9.57 -7.46
C SER A 324 8.06 -8.39 -7.24
N PHE A 325 7.54 -7.17 -7.17
CA PHE A 325 8.37 -5.98 -7.10
C PHE A 325 9.05 -5.82 -5.74
N ASN A 326 10.34 -5.51 -5.75
CA ASN A 326 11.10 -5.16 -4.54
C ASN A 326 11.60 -3.72 -4.64
N PRO A 327 10.94 -2.76 -3.96
CA PRO A 327 11.34 -1.35 -3.93
C PRO A 327 12.75 -1.09 -3.39
N LEU A 328 13.34 -2.05 -2.66
CA LEU A 328 14.66 -1.93 -2.03
C LEU A 328 15.77 -2.59 -2.85
N GLN A 329 15.46 -3.11 -4.04
CA GLN A 329 16.38 -3.91 -4.82
C GLN A 329 17.68 -3.15 -5.13
N GLY A 330 18.79 -3.64 -4.58
CA GLY A 330 20.13 -3.10 -4.81
C GLY A 330 20.48 -1.86 -3.99
N LEU A 331 19.66 -1.47 -3.01
CA LEU A 331 19.96 -0.44 -2.02
C LEU A 331 20.64 -1.05 -0.79
N ASN A 332 21.59 -0.34 -0.16
CA ASN A 332 22.10 -0.75 1.15
C ASN A 332 21.17 -0.29 2.29
N SER A 333 21.43 -0.73 3.53
CA SER A 333 20.56 -0.43 4.68
C SER A 333 20.35 1.06 4.98
N LYS A 334 21.31 1.94 4.64
CA LYS A 334 21.14 3.40 4.79
C LYS A 334 20.29 3.97 3.66
N GLU A 335 20.55 3.53 2.43
CA GLU A 335 19.76 3.90 1.24
C GLU A 335 18.30 3.44 1.39
N SER A 336 18.04 2.22 1.86
CA SER A 336 16.69 1.68 2.02
C SER A 336 15.78 2.50 2.92
N LYS A 337 16.34 3.18 3.94
CA LYS A 337 15.59 4.08 4.84
C LYS A 337 15.04 5.33 4.14
N LYS A 338 15.54 5.65 2.93
CA LYS A 338 15.04 6.74 2.11
C LYS A 338 13.82 6.35 1.27
N VAL A 339 13.52 5.06 1.14
CA VAL A 339 12.29 4.61 0.50
C VAL A 339 11.18 4.62 1.54
N LEU A 340 10.29 5.61 1.48
CA LEU A 340 9.16 5.75 2.39
C LEU A 340 8.09 4.68 2.14
N GLY A 341 8.06 4.13 0.93
CA GLY A 341 7.12 3.11 0.49
C GLY A 341 6.70 3.35 -0.94
N GLY A 342 5.41 3.19 -1.24
CA GLY A 342 4.92 3.36 -2.59
C GLY A 342 3.41 3.29 -2.72
N GLU A 343 2.96 3.35 -3.97
CA GLU A 343 1.55 3.50 -4.30
C GLU A 343 1.16 2.58 -5.47
N ALA A 344 -0.07 2.05 -5.42
CA ALA A 344 -0.75 1.54 -6.60
C ALA A 344 -1.43 2.70 -7.33
N LEU A 345 -1.10 2.93 -8.60
CA LEU A 345 -1.56 4.09 -9.36
C LEU A 345 -2.64 3.68 -10.32
N LEU A 346 -3.75 4.41 -10.32
CA LEU A 346 -4.82 4.21 -11.27
C LEU A 346 -5.16 5.55 -11.94
N TRP A 347 -4.55 5.77 -13.10
CA TRP A 347 -4.86 6.88 -13.98
C TRP A 347 -6.23 6.71 -14.65
N GLY A 348 -6.90 7.83 -14.92
CA GLY A 348 -8.34 7.88 -15.13
C GLY A 348 -8.80 7.92 -16.59
N GLU A 349 -7.91 7.80 -17.58
CA GLU A 349 -8.25 7.96 -19.00
C GLU A 349 -9.33 6.97 -19.46
N GLN A 350 -9.32 5.76 -18.89
CA GLN A 350 -10.27 4.69 -19.19
C GLN A 350 -10.91 4.11 -17.92
N VAL A 351 -11.05 4.92 -16.86
CA VAL A 351 -11.56 4.49 -15.56
C VAL A 351 -12.71 5.37 -15.10
N ASP A 352 -13.83 4.77 -14.74
CA ASP A 352 -14.95 5.48 -14.10
C ASP A 352 -15.63 4.58 -13.04
N ASN A 353 -16.81 5.00 -12.57
CA ASN A 353 -17.58 4.24 -11.58
C ASN A 353 -17.94 2.81 -11.99
N THR A 354 -17.88 2.47 -13.28
CA THR A 354 -18.26 1.15 -13.80
C THR A 354 -17.16 0.10 -13.68
N ASN A 355 -15.89 0.54 -13.66
CA ASN A 355 -14.74 -0.37 -13.73
C ASN A 355 -13.61 -0.04 -12.73
N LEU A 356 -13.80 0.96 -11.86
CA LEU A 356 -12.85 1.32 -10.79
C LEU A 356 -12.39 0.08 -10.00
N ASP A 357 -13.34 -0.65 -9.42
CA ASP A 357 -13.07 -1.77 -8.54
C ASP A 357 -12.33 -2.90 -9.27
N THR A 358 -12.77 -3.23 -10.49
CA THR A 358 -12.20 -4.34 -11.27
C THR A 358 -10.81 -4.00 -11.79
N LYS A 359 -10.51 -2.73 -12.05
CA LYS A 359 -9.15 -2.31 -12.40
C LYS A 359 -8.23 -2.24 -11.20
N LEU A 360 -8.71 -1.88 -10.01
CA LEU A 360 -7.84 -1.72 -8.85
C LEU A 360 -7.62 -3.03 -8.08
N TRP A 361 -8.69 -3.80 -7.85
CA TRP A 361 -8.71 -4.93 -6.94
C TRP A 361 -8.86 -6.26 -7.70
N PRO A 362 -8.14 -7.34 -7.31
CA PRO A 362 -7.31 -7.46 -6.11
C PRO A 362 -5.83 -7.14 -6.36
N ARG A 363 -5.45 -6.59 -7.52
CA ARG A 363 -4.05 -6.30 -7.85
C ARG A 363 -3.38 -5.35 -6.85
N ALA A 364 -4.09 -4.31 -6.39
CA ALA A 364 -3.59 -3.43 -5.34
C ALA A 364 -3.41 -4.15 -3.99
N SER A 365 -4.12 -5.25 -3.71
CA SER A 365 -3.89 -6.08 -2.51
C SER A 365 -2.50 -6.73 -2.52
N ALA A 366 -1.99 -7.08 -3.70
CA ALA A 366 -0.62 -7.57 -3.84
C ALA A 366 0.41 -6.48 -3.49
N VAL A 367 0.17 -5.24 -3.95
CA VAL A 367 0.98 -4.07 -3.59
C VAL A 367 0.96 -3.83 -2.08
N ALA A 368 -0.22 -3.92 -1.47
CA ALA A 368 -0.40 -3.75 -0.04
C ALA A 368 0.43 -4.76 0.78
N GLU A 369 0.43 -6.04 0.41
CA GLU A 369 1.21 -7.06 1.13
C GLU A 369 2.74 -6.86 0.94
N VAL A 370 3.18 -6.42 -0.25
CA VAL A 370 4.59 -6.04 -0.48
C VAL A 370 4.98 -4.89 0.45
N LEU A 371 4.13 -3.87 0.59
CA LEU A 371 4.41 -2.70 1.41
C LEU A 371 4.22 -2.96 2.93
N TRP A 372 3.43 -3.96 3.30
CA TRP A 372 3.19 -4.32 4.70
C TRP A 372 4.21 -5.33 5.23
N SER A 373 4.43 -6.46 4.54
CA SER A 373 5.26 -7.57 5.03
C SER A 373 6.38 -7.98 4.07
N GLY A 374 6.47 -7.38 2.89
CA GLY A 374 7.40 -7.80 1.84
C GLY A 374 6.99 -9.11 1.16
N ASN A 375 7.80 -9.54 0.19
CA ASN A 375 7.51 -10.67 -0.70
C ASN A 375 8.58 -11.80 -0.67
N ALA A 376 9.54 -11.74 0.25
CA ALA A 376 10.59 -12.77 0.41
C ALA A 376 10.19 -13.87 1.39
N GLU A 377 10.68 -15.11 1.19
CA GLU A 377 10.41 -16.25 2.07
C GLU A 377 11.03 -16.13 3.48
N ASP A 378 12.21 -15.51 3.61
CA ASP A 378 12.90 -15.30 4.88
C ASP A 378 12.33 -14.08 5.62
N SER A 379 11.42 -14.37 6.54
CA SER A 379 10.70 -13.44 7.41
C SER A 379 11.59 -12.43 8.15
N ILE A 380 11.22 -11.15 8.03
CA ILE A 380 11.32 -10.06 9.03
C ILE A 380 12.74 -9.61 9.47
N SER A 381 13.75 -10.48 9.50
CA SER A 381 15.10 -10.17 10.02
C SER A 381 16.15 -9.87 8.95
N LYS A 382 16.01 -10.43 7.74
CA LYS A 382 17.05 -10.32 6.68
C LYS A 382 16.74 -9.32 5.56
N LEU A 383 15.55 -8.72 5.54
CA LEU A 383 15.14 -7.73 4.52
C LEU A 383 15.88 -6.38 4.64
N TRP A 384 16.67 -6.16 5.69
CA TRP A 384 17.40 -4.92 5.93
C TRP A 384 18.66 -4.74 5.08
N ASP A 385 19.08 -5.72 4.28
CA ASP A 385 20.39 -5.69 3.61
C ASP A 385 20.37 -5.62 2.08
N GLY A 386 19.20 -5.47 1.45
CA GLY A 386 19.09 -5.21 0.00
C GLY A 386 19.78 -6.26 -0.89
N ARG A 387 20.05 -7.46 -0.37
CA ARG A 387 20.56 -8.56 -1.18
C ARG A 387 19.56 -8.92 -2.28
N ARG A 388 20.11 -9.31 -3.44
CA ARG A 388 19.38 -9.76 -4.62
C ARG A 388 18.26 -10.72 -4.24
N GLN A 389 17.02 -10.35 -4.53
CA GLN A 389 15.97 -11.34 -4.68
C GLN A 389 16.24 -12.13 -5.97
N THR A 390 16.14 -13.45 -5.89
CA THR A 390 16.16 -14.33 -7.07
C THR A 390 14.77 -14.92 -7.26
N LYS A 391 14.44 -15.41 -8.46
CA LYS A 391 13.14 -16.06 -8.73
C LYS A 391 12.81 -17.19 -7.74
N ASN A 392 13.83 -17.79 -7.11
CA ASN A 392 13.71 -18.90 -6.17
C ASN A 392 13.51 -18.46 -4.69
N THR A 393 13.42 -17.16 -4.40
CA THR A 393 13.24 -16.63 -3.02
C THR A 393 11.90 -15.91 -2.81
N LEU A 394 11.03 -15.91 -3.82
CA LEU A 394 9.75 -15.20 -3.81
C LEU A 394 8.64 -16.10 -3.28
N ARG A 395 7.82 -15.54 -2.37
CA ARG A 395 6.73 -16.25 -1.67
C ARG A 395 5.51 -16.57 -2.56
N HIS A 396 5.63 -16.53 -3.89
CA HIS A 396 4.52 -16.49 -4.85
C HIS A 396 3.49 -17.60 -4.66
N ILE A 397 3.96 -18.83 -4.43
CA ILE A 397 3.06 -20.00 -4.28
C ILE A 397 2.17 -19.84 -3.04
N LYS A 398 2.69 -19.27 -1.93
CA LYS A 398 1.89 -19.04 -0.71
C LYS A 398 0.98 -17.82 -0.80
N ALA A 399 1.28 -16.87 -1.69
CA ALA A 399 0.45 -15.68 -1.87
C ALA A 399 -0.79 -15.96 -2.73
N LEU A 400 -0.72 -16.92 -3.65
CA LEU A 400 -1.82 -17.26 -4.56
C LEU A 400 -3.11 -17.66 -3.81
N ASP A 401 -3.01 -18.58 -2.85
CA ASP A 401 -4.19 -19.02 -2.10
C ASP A 401 -4.77 -17.88 -1.25
N ARG A 402 -3.91 -17.06 -0.64
CA ARG A 402 -4.33 -15.90 0.17
C ARG A 402 -5.05 -14.84 -0.65
N ILE A 403 -4.50 -14.45 -1.81
CA ILE A 403 -5.11 -13.41 -2.64
C ILE A 403 -6.41 -13.88 -3.29
N ASN A 404 -6.54 -15.17 -3.58
CA ASN A 404 -7.81 -15.78 -3.99
C ASN A 404 -8.88 -15.64 -2.89
N GLU A 405 -8.57 -16.06 -1.66
CA GLU A 405 -9.50 -15.95 -0.52
C GLU A 405 -9.88 -14.49 -0.25
N HIS A 406 -8.88 -13.59 -0.25
CA HIS A 406 -9.11 -12.16 -0.03
C HIS A 406 -9.97 -11.52 -1.12
N ARG A 407 -9.84 -11.96 -2.37
CA ARG A 407 -10.70 -11.52 -3.48
C ARG A 407 -12.16 -11.89 -3.23
N PHE A 408 -12.47 -13.08 -2.70
CA PHE A 408 -13.84 -13.44 -2.33
C PHE A 408 -14.34 -12.67 -1.09
N ARG A 409 -13.46 -12.36 -0.14
CA ARG A 409 -13.79 -11.45 0.98
C ARG A 409 -14.19 -10.06 0.48
N MET A 410 -13.45 -9.50 -0.48
CA MET A 410 -13.79 -8.22 -1.11
C MET A 410 -15.16 -8.24 -1.77
N GLU A 411 -15.50 -9.30 -2.51
CA GLU A 411 -16.83 -9.45 -3.10
C GLU A 411 -17.94 -9.52 -2.05
N ALA A 412 -17.68 -10.20 -0.92
CA ALA A 412 -18.63 -10.25 0.20
C ALA A 412 -18.91 -8.84 0.75
N GLU A 413 -17.90 -7.98 0.79
CA GLU A 413 -17.96 -6.55 1.17
C GLU A 413 -18.34 -5.62 0.00
N LYS A 414 -18.89 -6.16 -1.10
CA LYS A 414 -19.40 -5.40 -2.25
C LYS A 414 -18.34 -4.61 -3.04
N ILE A 415 -17.08 -4.99 -2.92
CA ILE A 415 -15.99 -4.52 -3.78
C ILE A 415 -15.90 -5.48 -4.96
N LEU A 416 -16.08 -4.97 -6.19
CA LEU A 416 -16.10 -5.79 -7.41
C LEU A 416 -14.69 -6.15 -7.88
N ALA A 417 -13.95 -6.91 -7.08
CA ALA A 417 -12.59 -7.34 -7.39
C ALA A 417 -12.56 -8.31 -8.59
N GLU A 418 -11.66 -8.08 -9.54
CA GLU A 418 -11.56 -8.88 -10.77
C GLU A 418 -11.22 -10.35 -10.46
N PRO A 419 -11.85 -11.31 -11.15
CA PRO A 419 -11.41 -12.69 -11.12
C PRO A 419 -10.12 -12.84 -11.92
N PHE A 420 -9.09 -13.45 -11.33
CA PHE A 420 -7.80 -13.70 -12.00
C PHE A 420 -7.49 -15.20 -12.18
N GLN A 421 -8.36 -16.09 -11.68
CA GLN A 421 -8.30 -17.53 -11.91
C GLN A 421 -9.70 -18.14 -12.05
N PRO A 422 -9.86 -19.24 -12.80
CA PRO A 422 -11.08 -20.05 -12.76
C PRO A 422 -11.38 -20.54 -11.34
N LEU A 423 -12.66 -20.55 -10.95
CA LEU A 423 -13.09 -21.06 -9.63
C LEU A 423 -12.61 -22.49 -9.36
N TRP A 424 -12.43 -23.30 -10.40
CA TRP A 424 -11.87 -24.64 -10.26
C TRP A 424 -10.46 -24.62 -9.68
N CYS A 425 -9.61 -23.69 -10.10
CA CYS A 425 -8.24 -23.56 -9.58
C CYS A 425 -8.24 -23.20 -8.10
N VAL A 426 -9.12 -22.28 -7.70
CA VAL A 426 -9.29 -21.90 -6.29
C VAL A 426 -9.71 -23.09 -5.44
N LYS A 427 -10.65 -23.91 -5.94
CA LYS A 427 -11.16 -25.09 -5.24
C LYS A 427 -10.20 -26.29 -5.26
N ASN A 428 -9.16 -26.25 -6.11
CA ASN A 428 -8.18 -27.32 -6.26
C ASN A 428 -6.75 -26.72 -6.22
N PRO A 429 -6.29 -26.21 -5.06
CA PRO A 429 -4.97 -25.60 -4.93
C PRO A 429 -3.85 -26.50 -5.46
N GLY A 430 -2.90 -25.91 -6.19
CA GLY A 430 -1.76 -26.62 -6.78
C GLY A 430 -2.00 -27.27 -8.16
N HIS A 431 -3.25 -27.33 -8.64
CA HIS A 431 -3.56 -27.96 -9.93
C HIS A 431 -3.52 -27.03 -11.14
N CYS A 432 -3.29 -25.73 -10.94
CA CYS A 432 -3.20 -24.71 -11.99
C CYS A 432 -1.87 -23.94 -11.97
N ASN A 433 -0.82 -24.57 -11.43
CA ASN A 433 0.51 -23.98 -11.30
C ASN A 433 1.36 -24.11 -12.56
#